data_AF-X1SRZ5-F1
#
_entry.id   AF-X1SRZ5-F1
#
_cell.length_a   1.000
_cell.length_b   1.000
_cell.length_c   1.000
_cell.angle_alpha   90.00
_cell.angle_beta   90.00
_cell.angle_gamma   90.00
#
_symmetry.space_group_name_H-M   'P 1'
#
loop_
_entity.id
_entity.type
_entity.pdbx_description
1 polymer ?
#
loop_
_entity_poly.entity_id
_entity_poly.type
_entity_poly.pdbx_seq_one_letter_code
_entity_poly.pdbx_strand_id
1 'polypeptide(L)'
;MLTSSPGGVIVEEYGIWEAWPHTGPGVDHEFIGGRFDINKVGDYMIVIELRMNYDNPVVVDSYAGILCRVTEEYAGTITKMELE
;
A
#
# COMPACT_ATOMS: atom_id res chain seq x y z
N MET A 1 -2.50 -7.27 4.96
CA MET A 1 -1.92 -6.26 4.04
C MET A 1 -0.41 -6.31 4.18
N LEU A 2 0.27 -6.41 3.05
CA LEU A 2 1.72 -6.35 2.93
C LEU A 2 2.06 -5.25 1.92
N THR A 3 3.04 -4.41 2.24
CA THR A 3 3.56 -3.40 1.32
C THR A 3 5.04 -3.66 1.08
N SER A 4 5.47 -3.65 -0.18
CA SER A 4 6.88 -3.73 -0.55
C SER A 4 7.36 -2.49 -1.28
N SER A 5 8.56 -2.04 -0.95
CA SER A 5 9.26 -0.97 -1.66
C SER A 5 9.70 -1.39 -3.07
N PRO A 6 10.14 -0.44 -3.92
CA PRO A 6 10.63 -0.74 -5.28
C PRO A 6 11.80 -1.72 -5.34
N GLY A 7 12.54 -1.89 -4.23
CA GLY A 7 13.61 -2.88 -4.10
C GLY A 7 13.16 -4.26 -3.58
N GLY A 8 11.84 -4.51 -3.47
CA GLY A 8 11.28 -5.77 -2.98
C GLY A 8 11.32 -5.96 -1.45
N VAL A 9 11.81 -4.97 -0.70
CA VAL A 9 11.81 -5.02 0.77
C VAL A 9 10.40 -4.75 1.29
N ILE A 10 9.89 -5.64 2.16
CA ILE A 10 8.63 -5.42 2.89
C ILE A 10 8.83 -4.25 3.86
N VAL A 11 8.02 -3.21 3.68
CA VAL A 11 8.06 -2.00 4.51
C VAL A 11 6.90 -1.93 5.51
N GLU A 12 5.84 -2.71 5.29
CA GLU A 12 4.71 -2.82 6.20
C GLU A 12 4.08 -4.20 6.11
N GLU A 13 3.71 -4.75 7.26
CA GLU A 13 2.86 -5.92 7.40
C GLU A 13 1.81 -5.62 8.47
N TYR A 14 0.55 -5.58 8.06
CA TYR A 14 -0.58 -5.31 8.96
C TYR A 14 -1.73 -6.28 8.69
N GLY A 15 -2.28 -6.82 9.77
CA GLY A 15 -3.48 -7.65 9.75
C GLY A 15 -4.17 -7.62 11.10
N ILE A 16 -5.50 -7.62 11.08
CA ILE A 16 -6.33 -7.67 12.28
C ILE A 16 -7.51 -8.59 12.03
N TRP A 17 -7.88 -9.34 13.07
CA TRP A 17 -9.16 -10.01 13.12
C TRP A 17 -10.20 -9.08 13.69
N GLU A 18 -11.35 -8.96 13.04
CA GLU A 18 -12.42 -8.14 13.57
C GLU A 18 -12.95 -8.68 14.89
N ALA A 19 -12.87 -7.85 15.93
CA ALA A 19 -13.65 -8.02 17.14
C ALA A 19 -15.06 -7.44 16.93
N TRP A 20 -16.02 -7.94 17.70
CA TRP A 20 -17.38 -7.42 17.67
C TRP A 20 -17.42 -5.92 18.04
N PRO A 21 -18.17 -5.06 17.32
CA PRO A 21 -19.07 -5.39 16.20
C PRO A 21 -18.33 -5.58 14.86
N HIS A 22 -18.68 -6.64 14.12
CA HIS A 22 -18.10 -6.96 12.81
C HIS A 22 -18.54 -5.96 11.72
N THR A 23 -17.69 -5.76 10.70
CA THR A 23 -18.04 -5.01 9.49
C THR A 23 -18.99 -5.86 8.66
N GLY A 24 -20.21 -5.34 8.50
CA GLY A 24 -21.25 -6.01 7.73
C GLY A 24 -20.93 -6.05 6.23
N PRO A 25 -21.67 -6.87 5.46
CA PRO A 25 -21.54 -6.91 4.00
C PRO A 25 -21.74 -5.52 3.38
N GLY A 26 -20.84 -5.14 2.47
CA GLY A 26 -20.91 -3.86 1.75
C GLY A 26 -20.47 -2.64 2.55
N VAL A 27 -19.89 -2.85 3.73
CA VAL A 27 -19.26 -1.79 4.54
C VAL A 27 -17.74 -1.92 4.41
N ASP A 28 -17.06 -0.77 4.44
CA ASP A 28 -15.60 -0.72 4.35
C ASP A 28 -14.94 -1.03 5.70
N HIS A 29 -13.89 -1.84 5.67
CA HIS A 29 -12.98 -2.02 6.81
C HIS A 29 -11.69 -1.23 6.54
N GLU A 30 -11.21 -0.48 7.54
CA GLU A 30 -10.05 0.40 7.33
C GLU A 30 -8.72 -0.35 7.20
N PHE A 31 -7.80 0.21 6.42
CA PHE A 31 -6.38 -0.09 6.52
C PHE A 31 -5.65 1.07 7.19
N ILE A 32 -4.75 0.77 8.13
CA ILE A 32 -3.98 1.81 8.83
C ILE A 32 -2.84 2.30 7.93
N GLY A 33 -2.96 3.53 7.42
CA GLY A 33 -1.91 4.22 6.68
C GLY A 33 -0.90 4.96 7.58
N GLY A 34 0.17 5.49 6.97
CA GLY A 34 1.13 6.38 7.66
C GLY A 34 2.09 5.71 8.64
N ARG A 35 2.24 4.38 8.55
CA ARG A 35 3.10 3.58 9.45
C ARG A 35 4.52 3.37 8.92
N PHE A 36 4.77 3.72 7.67
CA PHE A 36 6.05 3.56 6.99
C PHE A 36 6.32 4.74 6.05
N ASP A 37 7.60 4.97 5.75
CA ASP A 37 8.04 6.03 4.85
C ASP A 37 8.02 5.57 3.38
N ILE A 38 7.48 6.42 2.51
CA ILE A 38 7.51 6.23 1.05
C ILE A 38 8.63 7.11 0.48
N ASN A 39 9.89 6.69 0.64
CA ASN A 39 11.08 7.53 0.42
C ASN A 39 12.01 7.06 -0.72
N LYS A 40 11.64 6.00 -1.44
CA LYS A 40 12.37 5.47 -2.61
C LYS A 40 11.59 5.72 -3.89
N VAL A 41 12.29 6.16 -4.94
CA VAL A 41 11.73 6.28 -6.29
C VAL A 41 11.38 4.90 -6.85
N GLY A 42 10.24 4.79 -7.52
CA GLY A 42 9.73 3.57 -8.15
C GLY A 42 8.36 3.13 -7.64
N ASP A 43 8.00 1.89 -7.99
CA ASP A 43 6.70 1.30 -7.65
C ASP A 43 6.71 0.66 -6.26
N TYR A 44 5.81 1.12 -5.39
CA TYR A 44 5.45 0.40 -4.18
C TYR A 44 4.32 -0.56 -4.51
N MET A 45 4.45 -1.81 -4.08
CA MET A 45 3.44 -2.83 -4.31
C MET A 45 2.66 -3.10 -3.02
N ILE A 46 1.40 -3.47 -3.16
CA ILE A 46 0.53 -3.90 -2.07
C ILE A 46 -0.05 -5.28 -2.36
N VAL A 47 -0.13 -6.10 -1.31
CA VAL A 47 -0.87 -7.36 -1.30
C VAL A 47 -1.87 -7.32 -0.15
N ILE A 48 -3.12 -7.64 -0.43
CA ILE A 48 -4.23 -7.68 0.53
C ILE A 48 -4.86 -9.07 0.45
N GLU A 49 -5.14 -9.64 1.61
CA GLU A 49 -5.87 -10.90 1.72
C GLU A 49 -7.02 -10.71 2.72
N LEU A 50 -8.21 -11.14 2.32
CA LEU A 50 -9.33 -11.31 3.24
C LEU A 50 -9.31 -12.76 3.74
N ARG A 51 -9.12 -12.93 5.05
CA ARG A 51 -9.10 -14.24 5.69
C ARG A 51 -10.37 -14.47 6.51
N MET A 52 -10.94 -15.65 6.39
CA MET A 52 -12.07 -16.12 7.20
C MET A 52 -11.68 -17.36 8.01
N ASN A 53 -12.50 -17.72 9.00
CA ASN A 53 -12.30 -18.87 9.89
C ASN A 53 -11.08 -18.72 10.84
N TYR A 54 -11.26 -18.03 11.97
CA TYR A 54 -10.18 -17.65 12.89
C TYR A 54 -9.26 -18.81 13.31
N ASP A 55 -9.82 -19.95 13.70
CA ASP A 55 -9.05 -21.11 14.19
C ASP A 55 -8.31 -21.87 13.07
N ASN A 56 -8.79 -21.76 11.83
CA ASN A 56 -8.14 -22.34 10.65
C ASN A 56 -8.30 -21.41 9.43
N PRO A 57 -7.47 -20.35 9.35
CA PRO A 57 -7.68 -19.26 8.41
C PRO A 57 -7.63 -19.70 6.95
N VAL A 58 -8.61 -19.25 6.17
CA VAL A 58 -8.69 -19.43 4.72
C VAL A 58 -8.76 -18.08 4.02
N VAL A 59 -7.97 -17.91 2.96
CA VAL A 59 -8.04 -16.71 2.10
C VAL A 59 -9.26 -16.87 1.20
N VAL A 60 -10.24 -15.97 1.35
CA VAL A 60 -11.48 -15.98 0.56
C VAL A 60 -11.50 -14.93 -0.54
N ASP A 61 -10.64 -13.92 -0.43
CA ASP A 61 -10.40 -12.93 -1.48
C ASP A 61 -8.98 -12.36 -1.35
N SER A 62 -8.42 -11.87 -2.45
CA SER A 62 -7.07 -11.30 -2.48
C SER A 62 -6.89 -10.29 -3.59
N TYR A 63 -6.04 -9.30 -3.33
CA TYR A 63 -5.61 -8.31 -4.31
C TYR A 63 -4.09 -8.16 -4.26
N ALA A 64 -3.47 -8.04 -5.44
CA ALA A 64 -2.05 -7.70 -5.57
C ALA A 64 -1.88 -6.66 -6.68
N GLY A 65 -1.18 -5.57 -6.38
CA GLY A 65 -1.05 -4.46 -7.34
C GLY A 65 -0.11 -3.36 -6.88
N ILE A 66 -0.07 -2.28 -7.67
CA ILE A 66 0.70 -1.07 -7.35
C ILE A 66 -0.08 -0.27 -6.31
N LEU A 67 0.55 0.01 -5.17
CA LEU A 67 0.04 0.96 -4.19
C LEU A 67 0.17 2.39 -4.73
N CYS A 68 1.38 2.76 -5.11
CA CYS A 68 1.71 4.05 -5.70
C CYS A 68 3.03 3.98 -6.45
N ARG A 69 3.25 4.97 -7.34
CA ARG A 69 4.52 5.20 -8.02
C ARG A 69 5.12 6.50 -7.53
N VAL A 70 6.30 6.44 -6.92
CA VAL A 70 7.08 7.63 -6.58
C VAL A 70 7.97 7.99 -7.76
N THR A 71 7.79 9.20 -8.27
CA THR A 71 8.68 9.79 -9.27
C THR A 71 9.50 10.90 -8.64
N GLU A 72 10.69 11.17 -9.18
CA GLU A 72 11.42 12.39 -8.82
C GLU A 72 10.57 13.60 -9.22
N GLU A 73 10.34 14.51 -8.27
CA GLU A 73 9.79 15.83 -8.60
C GLU A 73 10.94 16.67 -9.17
N TYR A 74 10.80 17.08 -10.43
CA TYR A 74 11.78 17.97 -11.06
C TYR A 74 11.65 19.37 -10.45
N ALA A 75 12.42 19.68 -9.41
CA ALA A 75 12.46 20.99 -8.76
C ALA A 75 13.20 22.07 -9.60
N GLY A 76 13.07 22.00 -10.92
CA GLY A 76 13.85 22.79 -11.86
C GLY A 76 13.76 24.30 -11.58
N THR A 77 14.91 24.97 -11.54
CA THR A 77 14.98 26.42 -11.72
C THR A 77 15.28 26.70 -13.19
N ILE A 78 14.35 27.36 -13.89
CA ILE A 78 14.60 27.87 -15.24
C ILE A 78 15.73 28.92 -15.12
N THR A 79 16.93 28.59 -15.59
CA THR A 79 18.09 29.50 -15.49
C THR A 79 18.44 30.23 -16.78
N LYS A 80 17.90 29.86 -17.96
CA LYS A 80 17.94 30.70 -19.17
C LYS A 80 17.13 30.10 -20.34
N MET A 81 16.37 30.93 -21.05
CA MET A 81 15.90 30.66 -22.41
C MET A 81 16.65 31.61 -23.33
N GLU A 82 17.61 31.12 -24.11
CA GLU A 82 18.22 31.88 -25.21
C GLU A 82 17.62 31.34 -26.50
N LEU A 83 16.92 32.21 -27.23
CA LEU A 83 16.51 31.97 -28.60
C LEU A 83 17.54 32.66 -29.48
N GLU A 84 18.24 31.89 -30.31
CA GLU A 84 19.05 32.39 -31.43
C GLU A 84 18.15 32.73 -32.63
#